data_AF-A0AAD7ZXG1-F1
#
_entry.id   AF-A0AAD7ZXG1-F1
#
_cell.length_a   1.000
_cell.length_b   1.000
_cell.length_c   1.000
_cell.angle_alpha   90.00
_cell.angle_beta   90.00
_cell.angle_gamma   90.00
#
_symmetry.space_group_name_H-M   'P 1'
#
loop_
_entity.id
_entity.type
_entity.pdbx_description
1 polymer ?
#
loop_
_entity_poly.entity_id
_entity_poly.type
_entity_poly.pdbx_seq_one_letter_code
_entity_poly.pdbx_strand_id
1 'polypeptide(L)'
;PGYRDHNSYWVGASDKTYEGDFRWSDGLPFSYTNWFPGWAQHNHYNRQPNDDGLSEQDCVELRRVYHLPSSNERLAHSFMWNDRDCSTPNLFLCERLRTGVTLKEVWPTECNRSVTLSREQPRATVVSPEFPHQYPDNAECDTEITAPPGYRLVLDFEELVLEKEPYIRFNHFLLFQNNGGVGIQWNVPSSKDLVTCV
;
A
#
# COMPACT_ATOMS: atom_id res chain seq x y z
N PRO A 1 7.09 20.75 17.55
CA PRO A 1 5.92 20.21 18.29
C PRO A 1 6.17 18.72 18.62
N GLY A 2 6.19 18.36 19.91
CA GLY A 2 6.42 16.98 20.33
C GLY A 2 5.13 16.16 20.32
N TYR A 3 5.22 14.89 19.93
CA TYR A 3 4.14 13.92 20.08
C TYR A 3 3.84 13.69 21.56
N ARG A 4 2.57 13.44 21.89
CA ARG A 4 2.12 13.23 23.28
C ARG A 4 1.64 11.80 23.45
N ASP A 5 2.00 11.20 24.57
CA ASP A 5 1.69 9.80 24.86
C ASP A 5 0.18 9.48 24.89
N HIS A 6 -0.64 10.46 25.28
CA HIS A 6 -2.10 10.33 25.38
C HIS A 6 -2.85 10.73 24.10
N ASN A 7 -2.14 11.08 23.03
CA ASN A 7 -2.75 11.40 21.75
C ASN A 7 -2.67 10.20 20.81
N SER A 8 -3.71 10.03 20.00
CA SER A 8 -3.74 9.15 18.84
C SER A 8 -3.61 9.96 17.55
N TYR A 9 -2.96 9.37 16.56
CA TYR A 9 -2.67 10.01 15.28
C TYR A 9 -3.04 9.11 14.11
N TRP A 10 -3.92 9.55 13.22
CA TRP A 10 -4.15 8.90 11.94
C TRP A 10 -2.88 8.94 11.10
N VAL A 11 -2.46 7.76 10.62
CA VAL A 11 -1.29 7.62 9.75
C VAL A 11 -1.66 7.51 8.27
N GLY A 12 -2.95 7.41 7.96
CA GLY A 12 -3.44 7.35 6.59
C GLY A 12 -3.42 5.96 5.98
N ALA A 13 -3.37 4.88 6.76
CA ALA A 13 -3.65 3.53 6.26
C ALA A 13 -5.06 3.09 6.65
N SER A 14 -5.69 2.28 5.80
CA SER A 14 -6.97 1.63 6.10
C SER A 14 -7.22 0.40 5.23
N ASP A 15 -8.05 -0.53 5.70
CA ASP A 15 -8.55 -1.68 4.93
C ASP A 15 -10.04 -1.56 4.56
N LYS A 16 -10.61 -0.35 4.67
CA LYS A 16 -12.01 0.01 4.35
C LYS A 16 -12.55 -0.50 3.00
N THR A 17 -11.65 -0.77 2.05
CA THR A 17 -12.04 -1.30 0.73
C THR A 17 -12.16 -2.83 0.74
N TYR A 18 -11.28 -3.50 1.48
CA TYR A 18 -11.17 -4.96 1.55
C TYR A 18 -10.68 -5.37 2.94
N GLU A 19 -11.56 -5.97 3.74
CA GLU A 19 -11.27 -6.44 5.10
C GLU A 19 -9.97 -7.26 5.18
N GLY A 20 -9.06 -6.84 6.06
CA GLY A 20 -7.76 -7.47 6.27
C GLY A 20 -6.67 -7.08 5.27
N ASP A 21 -6.98 -6.24 4.28
CA ASP A 21 -6.05 -5.72 3.27
C ASP A 21 -5.84 -4.20 3.45
N PHE A 22 -4.94 -3.87 4.38
CA PHE A 22 -4.60 -2.48 4.69
C PHE A 22 -3.80 -1.84 3.57
N ARG A 23 -4.23 -0.64 3.15
CA ARG A 23 -3.56 0.16 2.12
C ARG A 23 -3.34 1.58 2.62
N TRP A 24 -2.24 2.18 2.20
CA TRP A 24 -2.01 3.60 2.44
C TRP A 24 -2.96 4.47 1.59
N SER A 25 -3.31 5.65 2.08
CA SER A 25 -4.16 6.62 1.36
C SER A 25 -3.43 7.33 0.23
N ASP A 26 -2.10 7.32 0.30
CA ASP A 26 -1.21 7.68 -0.80
C ASP A 26 -0.85 6.46 -1.65
N GLY A 27 -1.52 5.32 -1.38
CA GLY A 27 -1.37 3.93 -1.82
C GLY A 27 -0.02 3.50 -2.36
N LEU A 28 1.04 4.02 -1.77
CA LEU A 28 2.31 3.34 -1.83
C LEU A 28 2.14 1.91 -1.31
N PRO A 29 3.01 0.97 -1.71
CA PRO A 29 2.88 -0.42 -1.28
C PRO A 29 2.84 -0.53 0.24
N PHE A 30 1.90 -1.30 0.77
CA PHE A 30 1.77 -1.53 2.21
C PHE A 30 2.79 -2.57 2.71
N SER A 31 4.08 -2.24 2.63
CA SER A 31 5.19 -3.17 2.89
C SER A 31 5.72 -3.17 4.33
N TYR A 32 5.31 -2.20 5.15
CA TYR A 32 5.74 -2.07 6.54
C TYR A 32 4.53 -2.08 7.47
N THR A 33 4.65 -2.77 8.61
CA THR A 33 3.66 -2.72 9.68
C THR A 33 4.30 -2.55 11.05
N ASN A 34 3.59 -1.89 11.96
CA ASN A 34 4.01 -1.72 13.35
C ASN A 34 2.85 -1.92 14.33
N TRP A 35 2.04 -2.95 14.07
CA TRP A 35 0.92 -3.34 14.91
C TRP A 35 1.34 -3.61 16.35
N PHE A 36 0.52 -3.15 17.30
CA PHE A 36 0.76 -3.48 18.70
C PHE A 36 0.63 -5.00 18.92
N PRO A 37 1.68 -5.68 19.40
CA PRO A 37 1.71 -7.14 19.50
C PRO A 37 0.88 -7.68 20.68
N GLY A 38 0.21 -6.81 21.43
CA GLY A 38 -0.50 -7.14 22.66
C GLY A 38 0.43 -7.21 23.88
N TRP A 39 -0.18 -7.21 25.06
CA TRP A 39 0.55 -7.33 26.31
C TRP A 39 1.01 -8.78 26.54
N ALA A 40 2.31 -9.05 26.35
CA ALA A 40 2.87 -10.39 26.48
C ALA A 40 2.58 -11.07 27.83
N GLN A 41 2.57 -10.31 28.93
CA GLN A 41 2.25 -10.81 30.28
C GLN A 41 0.78 -11.18 30.47
N HIS A 42 -0.08 -10.83 29.51
CA HIS A 42 -1.53 -11.07 29.53
C HIS A 42 -1.98 -11.81 28.27
N ASN A 43 -1.23 -12.83 27.84
CA ASN A 43 -1.56 -13.64 26.66
C ASN A 43 -1.80 -12.81 25.39
N HIS A 44 -0.93 -11.82 25.14
CA HIS A 44 -1.05 -10.90 24.00
C HIS A 44 -2.39 -10.15 23.95
N TYR A 45 -2.99 -9.85 25.11
CA TYR A 45 -4.22 -9.07 25.20
C TYR A 45 -4.09 -7.75 24.44
N ASN A 46 -5.17 -7.39 23.73
CA ASN A 46 -5.27 -6.16 22.94
C ASN A 46 -4.31 -6.12 21.73
N ARG A 47 -3.84 -7.28 21.25
CA ARG A 47 -3.07 -7.39 20.00
C ARG A 47 -3.86 -6.83 18.81
N GLN A 48 -3.15 -6.18 17.89
CA GLN A 48 -3.67 -5.49 16.72
C GLN A 48 -3.18 -6.16 15.41
N PRO A 49 -3.87 -5.98 14.28
CA PRO A 49 -5.24 -5.48 14.21
C PRO A 49 -6.21 -6.47 14.89
N ASN A 50 -7.31 -5.99 15.46
CA ASN A 50 -8.34 -6.83 16.03
C ASN A 50 -9.74 -6.32 15.79
N ASP A 51 -10.57 -7.18 15.21
CA ASP A 51 -12.02 -7.03 15.28
C ASP A 51 -12.52 -7.55 16.64
N ASP A 52 -12.60 -6.65 17.64
CA ASP A 52 -13.18 -6.96 18.94
C ASP A 52 -14.72 -7.02 18.94
N GLY A 53 -15.33 -7.14 17.75
CA GLY A 53 -16.71 -7.58 17.55
C GLY A 53 -17.76 -6.48 17.69
N LEU A 54 -17.37 -5.21 17.52
CA LEU A 54 -18.29 -4.06 17.63
C LEU A 54 -18.15 -3.00 16.52
N SER A 55 -17.34 -3.20 15.47
CA SER A 55 -17.03 -2.09 14.54
C SER A 55 -16.44 -2.49 13.18
N GLU A 56 -16.65 -1.62 12.19
CA GLU A 56 -15.82 -1.39 10.99
C GLU A 56 -14.50 -0.70 11.43
N GLN A 57 -13.57 -1.46 12.02
CA GLN A 57 -12.33 -0.93 12.61
C GLN A 57 -11.25 -0.67 11.55
N ASP A 58 -11.59 0.09 10.51
CA ASP A 58 -10.81 0.02 9.27
C ASP A 58 -9.60 0.95 9.21
N CYS A 59 -9.47 1.93 10.11
CA CYS A 59 -8.46 2.98 10.00
C CYS A 59 -7.29 2.78 10.97
N VAL A 60 -6.06 2.97 10.48
CA VAL A 60 -4.86 2.81 11.29
C VAL A 60 -4.52 4.10 12.04
N GLU A 61 -4.58 4.04 13.37
CA GLU A 61 -4.04 5.07 14.25
C GLU A 61 -2.70 4.65 14.85
N LEU A 62 -1.84 5.63 15.10
CA LEU A 62 -0.64 5.52 15.89
C LEU A 62 -0.93 6.00 17.30
N ARG A 63 -0.73 5.14 18.30
CA ARG A 63 -0.91 5.49 19.71
C ARG A 63 0.12 4.82 20.60
N ARG A 64 0.14 5.22 21.87
CA ARG A 64 1.03 4.62 22.88
C ARG A 64 0.28 4.03 24.07
N VAL A 65 -0.93 4.50 24.36
CA VAL A 65 -1.76 4.00 25.45
C VAL A 65 -2.62 2.82 24.95
N TYR A 66 -2.53 1.68 25.64
CA TYR A 66 -3.39 0.52 25.41
C TYR A 66 -3.97 0.03 26.75
N HIS A 67 -5.23 -0.39 26.75
CA HIS A 67 -5.89 -0.90 27.95
C HIS A 67 -5.40 -2.31 28.32
N LEU A 68 -5.34 -2.58 29.63
CA LEU A 68 -5.21 -3.92 30.21
C LEU A 68 -6.59 -4.49 30.58
N PRO A 69 -6.72 -5.82 30.81
CA PRO A 69 -7.98 -6.43 31.23
C PRO A 69 -8.54 -5.87 32.55
N SER A 70 -7.68 -5.32 33.42
CA SER A 70 -8.08 -4.69 34.68
C SER A 70 -8.55 -3.24 34.52
N SER A 71 -8.83 -2.79 33.28
CA SER A 71 -9.21 -1.42 32.91
C SER A 71 -8.14 -0.33 33.14
N ASN A 72 -6.93 -0.70 33.58
CA ASN A 72 -5.84 0.25 33.69
C ASN A 72 -5.19 0.48 32.32
N GLU A 73 -5.01 1.75 31.96
CA GLU A 73 -4.22 2.18 30.81
C GLU A 73 -2.73 1.94 31.07
N ARG A 74 -2.01 1.43 30.06
CA ARG A 74 -0.57 1.26 30.13
C ARG A 74 0.09 1.76 28.85
N LEU A 75 1.27 2.35 29.00
CA LEU A 75 2.09 2.83 27.89
C LEU A 75 2.88 1.69 27.26
N ALA A 76 2.73 1.54 25.95
CA ALA A 76 3.61 0.75 25.12
C ALA A 76 5.03 1.36 25.10
N HIS A 77 6.03 0.52 24.83
CA HIS A 77 7.42 0.95 24.82
C HIS A 77 7.68 2.06 23.79
N SER A 78 7.02 1.98 22.63
CA SER A 78 7.02 2.97 21.56
C SER A 78 5.59 3.23 21.09
N PHE A 79 5.44 4.20 20.19
CA PHE A 79 4.20 4.31 19.43
C PHE A 79 4.03 3.09 18.53
N MET A 80 2.82 2.55 18.48
CA MET A 80 2.45 1.36 17.73
C MET A 80 1.08 1.58 17.09
N TRP A 81 0.74 0.72 16.13
CA TRP A 81 -0.50 0.84 15.37
C TRP A 81 -1.67 0.17 16.07
N ASN A 82 -2.84 0.72 15.84
CA ASN A 82 -4.12 0.21 16.27
C ASN A 82 -5.12 0.40 15.12
N ASP A 83 -5.90 -0.62 14.81
CA ASP A 83 -7.01 -0.52 13.88
C ASP A 83 -8.20 0.06 14.64
N ARG A 84 -8.77 1.15 14.14
CA ARG A 84 -9.72 1.99 14.86
C ARG A 84 -10.83 2.41 13.92
N ASP A 85 -12.04 2.51 14.46
CA ASP A 85 -13.18 3.10 13.76
C ASP A 85 -12.78 4.48 13.21
N CYS A 86 -12.84 4.61 11.88
CA CYS A 86 -12.46 5.79 11.12
C CYS A 86 -13.19 7.08 11.54
N SER A 87 -14.35 6.97 12.19
CA SER A 87 -15.12 8.10 12.71
C SER A 87 -14.54 8.69 14.02
N THR A 88 -13.57 8.00 14.64
CA THR A 88 -12.93 8.46 15.88
C THR A 88 -12.18 9.79 15.65
N PRO A 89 -12.38 10.81 16.50
CA PRO A 89 -11.66 12.07 16.37
C PRO A 89 -10.20 11.94 16.82
N ASN A 90 -9.29 11.77 15.88
CA ASN A 90 -7.84 11.77 16.11
C ASN A 90 -7.12 12.90 15.36
N LEU A 91 -5.86 13.15 15.73
CA LEU A 91 -4.99 14.08 15.01
C LEU A 91 -4.44 13.42 13.74
N PHE A 92 -4.02 14.18 12.74
CA PHE A 92 -3.40 13.63 11.52
C PHE A 92 -1.88 13.77 11.55
N LEU A 93 -1.18 12.73 11.13
CA LEU A 93 0.24 12.80 10.76
C LEU A 93 0.31 12.98 9.25
N CYS A 94 0.82 14.12 8.80
CA CYS A 94 0.94 14.41 7.38
C CYS A 94 2.36 14.13 6.89
N GLU A 95 2.48 13.39 5.79
CA GLU A 95 3.73 13.31 5.03
C GLU A 95 3.93 14.58 4.20
N ARG A 96 5.20 14.99 4.03
CA ARG A 96 5.59 16.05 3.09
C ARG A 96 6.91 15.70 2.44
N LEU A 97 6.95 15.76 1.10
CA LEU A 97 8.18 15.63 0.33
C LEU A 97 9.19 16.72 0.74
N ARG A 98 10.44 16.31 0.99
CA ARG A 98 11.51 17.22 1.43
C ARG A 98 11.82 18.31 0.39
N THR A 99 11.52 18.06 -0.88
CA THR A 99 11.76 18.98 -2.00
C THR A 99 10.62 19.95 -2.25
N GLY A 100 9.44 19.75 -1.66
CA GLY A 100 8.27 20.64 -1.82
C GLY A 100 7.48 20.48 -3.12
N VAL A 101 7.81 19.49 -3.96
CA VAL A 101 7.04 19.12 -5.17
C VAL A 101 5.79 18.34 -4.75
N THR A 102 4.66 18.50 -5.45
CA THR A 102 3.43 17.74 -5.15
C THR A 102 3.33 16.49 -6.03
N LEU A 103 2.94 15.34 -5.47
CA LEU A 103 2.82 14.06 -6.18
C LEU A 103 1.86 14.10 -7.39
N LYS A 104 0.96 15.09 -7.43
CA LYS A 104 -0.02 15.29 -8.48
C LYS A 104 0.57 15.85 -9.79
N GLU A 105 1.77 16.40 -9.76
CA GLU A 105 2.39 17.06 -10.92
C GLU A 105 3.12 16.10 -11.87
N VAL A 106 3.09 14.79 -11.61
CA VAL A 106 3.95 13.80 -12.30
C VAL A 106 3.19 12.81 -13.20
N TRP A 107 1.85 12.78 -13.19
CA TRP A 107 1.10 11.76 -13.94
C TRP A 107 0.58 12.31 -15.29
N PRO A 108 1.29 12.06 -16.41
CA PRO A 108 0.75 12.34 -17.74
C PRO A 108 -0.45 11.42 -18.04
N THR A 109 -1.37 11.92 -18.86
CA THR A 109 -2.54 11.19 -19.41
C THR A 109 -2.15 9.99 -20.27
N GLU A 110 -0.87 9.80 -20.55
CA GLU A 110 -0.30 8.67 -21.27
C GLU A 110 0.48 7.79 -20.28
N CYS A 111 0.02 6.56 -20.09
CA CYS A 111 0.61 5.58 -19.18
C CYS A 111 1.63 4.65 -19.85
N ASN A 112 1.73 4.68 -21.18
CA ASN A 112 2.70 3.88 -21.94
C ASN A 112 4.11 4.35 -21.61
N ARG A 113 5.01 3.41 -21.32
CA ARG A 113 6.39 3.75 -20.96
C ARG A 113 7.38 2.66 -21.36
N SER A 114 8.62 3.09 -21.56
CA SER A 114 9.75 2.19 -21.78
C SER A 114 10.80 2.39 -20.70
N VAL A 115 11.18 1.31 -20.02
CA VAL A 115 12.19 1.27 -18.97
C VAL A 115 13.40 0.52 -19.50
N THR A 116 14.56 1.17 -19.52
CA THR A 116 15.82 0.56 -19.95
C THR A 116 16.74 0.40 -18.76
N LEU A 117 17.07 -0.83 -18.39
CA LEU A 117 18.04 -1.12 -17.34
C LEU A 117 19.46 -1.03 -17.89
N SER A 118 20.40 -0.65 -17.03
CA SER A 118 21.84 -0.63 -17.34
C SER A 118 22.65 -1.31 -16.24
N ARG A 119 23.98 -1.39 -16.42
CA ARG A 119 24.85 -1.91 -15.36
C ARG A 119 24.90 -0.97 -14.16
N GLU A 120 24.76 0.33 -14.41
CA GLU A 120 24.74 1.39 -13.42
C GLU A 120 23.36 1.51 -12.76
N GLN A 121 22.30 1.12 -13.46
CA GLN A 121 20.93 1.10 -12.96
C GLN A 121 20.24 -0.24 -13.29
N PRO A 122 20.56 -1.31 -12.51
CA PRO A 122 20.12 -2.68 -12.81
C PRO A 122 18.73 -3.04 -12.26
N ARG A 123 18.01 -2.09 -11.66
CA ARG A 123 16.69 -2.27 -11.05
C ARG A 123 15.79 -1.08 -11.35
N ALA A 124 14.49 -1.30 -11.47
CA ALA A 124 13.51 -0.25 -11.67
C ALA A 124 12.13 -0.69 -11.16
N THR A 125 11.44 0.21 -10.46
CA THR A 125 10.07 -0.01 -10.01
C THR A 125 9.07 0.41 -11.08
N VAL A 126 8.11 -0.47 -11.36
CA VAL A 126 7.06 -0.33 -12.38
C VAL A 126 5.72 -0.47 -11.67
N VAL A 127 4.98 0.63 -11.58
CA VAL A 127 3.65 0.71 -10.94
C VAL A 127 2.52 0.81 -11.97
N SER A 128 1.30 0.43 -11.61
CA SER A 128 0.13 0.72 -12.44
C SER A 128 -0.03 2.25 -12.69
N PRO A 129 -0.68 2.67 -13.79
CA PRO A 129 -1.15 4.04 -13.98
C PRO A 129 -1.96 4.51 -12.79
N GLU A 130 -1.78 5.79 -12.44
CA GLU A 130 -2.39 6.44 -11.27
C GLU A 130 -2.06 5.83 -9.91
N PHE A 131 -1.29 4.73 -9.84
CA PHE A 131 -0.80 4.17 -8.59
C PHE A 131 -0.28 5.30 -7.71
N PRO A 132 -0.83 5.49 -6.51
CA PRO A 132 -1.67 4.56 -5.71
C PRO A 132 -3.16 4.43 -5.99
N HIS A 133 -3.70 5.34 -6.77
CA HIS A 133 -5.12 5.45 -6.97
C HIS A 133 -5.58 4.30 -7.87
N GLN A 134 -6.90 4.11 -7.90
CA GLN A 134 -7.51 3.11 -8.75
C GLN A 134 -7.07 3.33 -10.19
N TYR A 135 -6.73 2.24 -10.86
CA TYR A 135 -6.41 2.25 -12.28
C TYR A 135 -7.57 2.92 -13.06
N PRO A 136 -7.30 3.81 -14.04
CA PRO A 136 -8.36 4.49 -14.78
C PRO A 136 -9.26 3.52 -15.56
N ASP A 137 -10.58 3.76 -15.56
CA ASP A 137 -11.50 2.96 -16.38
C ASP A 137 -11.09 2.99 -17.87
N ASN A 138 -11.04 1.82 -18.50
CA ASN A 138 -10.70 1.63 -19.92
C ASN A 138 -9.28 2.06 -20.32
N ALA A 139 -8.33 2.11 -19.38
CA ALA A 139 -6.94 2.35 -19.74
C ALA A 139 -6.25 1.06 -20.24
N GLU A 140 -5.67 1.14 -21.43
CA GLU A 140 -4.82 0.09 -22.01
C GLU A 140 -3.38 0.62 -22.01
N CYS A 141 -2.54 0.04 -21.16
CA CYS A 141 -1.21 0.55 -20.90
C CYS A 141 -0.14 -0.51 -21.13
N ASP A 142 0.88 -0.15 -21.91
CA ASP A 142 2.04 -0.99 -22.18
C ASP A 142 3.29 -0.43 -21.51
N THR A 143 3.95 -1.24 -20.68
CA THR A 143 5.29 -0.98 -20.18
C THR A 143 6.29 -1.95 -20.80
N GLU A 144 7.25 -1.44 -21.57
CA GLU A 144 8.35 -2.25 -22.10
C GLU A 144 9.60 -2.12 -21.22
N ILE A 145 10.10 -3.24 -20.70
CA ILE A 145 11.33 -3.29 -19.89
C ILE A 145 12.43 -3.99 -20.69
N THR A 146 13.57 -3.33 -20.87
CA THR A 146 14.72 -3.89 -21.59
C THR A 146 15.94 -3.99 -20.68
N ALA A 147 16.70 -5.09 -20.83
CA ALA A 147 17.95 -5.31 -20.13
C ALA A 147 19.13 -5.34 -21.10
N PRO A 148 20.37 -5.07 -20.65
CA PRO A 148 21.55 -5.22 -21.49
C PRO A 148 21.71 -6.69 -21.95
N PRO A 149 22.32 -6.94 -23.13
CA PRO A 149 22.58 -8.29 -23.60
C PRO A 149 23.34 -9.14 -22.57
N GLY A 150 22.92 -10.40 -22.40
CA GLY A 150 23.51 -11.34 -21.44
C GLY A 150 22.94 -11.27 -20.02
N TYR A 151 21.97 -10.39 -19.77
CA TYR A 151 21.23 -10.33 -18.50
C TYR A 151 19.83 -10.91 -18.65
N ARG A 152 19.25 -11.34 -17.53
CA ARG A 152 17.85 -11.77 -17.44
C ARG A 152 17.08 -10.79 -16.57
N LEU A 153 15.85 -10.48 -16.97
CA LEU A 153 14.93 -9.74 -16.13
C LEU A 153 14.38 -10.69 -15.06
N VAL A 154 14.30 -10.20 -13.83
CA VAL A 154 13.66 -10.86 -12.69
C VAL A 154 12.63 -9.86 -12.19
N LEU A 155 11.36 -10.27 -12.19
CA LEU A 155 10.26 -9.45 -11.71
C LEU A 155 9.95 -9.89 -10.28
N ASP A 156 9.92 -8.93 -9.36
CA ASP A 156 9.43 -9.14 -8.01
C ASP A 156 8.16 -8.31 -7.81
N PHE A 157 7.08 -8.94 -7.33
CA PHE A 157 5.80 -8.27 -7.11
C PHE A 157 5.67 -7.95 -5.63
N GLU A 158 5.68 -6.66 -5.28
CA GLU A 158 5.39 -6.23 -3.92
C GLU A 158 3.89 -6.34 -3.63
N GLU A 159 3.06 -5.99 -4.61
CA GLU A 159 1.60 -6.04 -4.51
C GLU A 159 1.01 -6.39 -5.88
N LEU A 160 0.12 -7.38 -5.91
CA LEU A 160 -0.65 -7.76 -7.09
C LEU A 160 -2.10 -8.02 -6.66
N VAL A 161 -2.94 -7.00 -6.83
CA VAL A 161 -4.37 -7.09 -6.58
C VAL A 161 -5.09 -7.01 -7.92
N LEU A 162 -5.75 -8.11 -8.28
CA LEU A 162 -6.59 -8.20 -9.48
C LEU A 162 -8.05 -8.41 -9.06
N GLU A 163 -9.01 -7.84 -9.80
CA GLU A 163 -10.44 -8.10 -9.59
C GLU A 163 -10.77 -9.61 -9.60
N LYS A 164 -11.50 -10.06 -8.58
CA LYS A 164 -12.02 -11.44 -8.48
C LYS A 164 -13.36 -11.55 -9.22
N GLU A 165 -13.32 -11.59 -10.53
CA GLU A 165 -14.52 -11.81 -11.36
C GLU A 165 -14.72 -13.32 -11.67
N PRO A 166 -15.91 -13.90 -11.38
CA PRO A 166 -16.22 -15.30 -11.69
C PRO A 166 -16.26 -15.63 -13.18
N TYR A 167 -16.29 -14.62 -14.06
CA TYR A 167 -16.21 -14.80 -15.51
C TYR A 167 -15.01 -14.03 -16.06
N ILE A 168 -13.91 -14.74 -16.36
CA ILE A 168 -12.75 -14.21 -17.09
C ILE A 168 -13.23 -13.64 -18.42
N ARG A 169 -13.51 -12.34 -18.50
CA ARG A 169 -13.84 -11.70 -19.78
C ARG A 169 -13.21 -10.32 -19.97
N PHE A 170 -12.64 -9.68 -18.94
CA PHE A 170 -12.36 -8.26 -19.02
C PHE A 170 -10.98 -7.85 -18.44
N ASN A 171 -10.66 -8.06 -17.15
CA ASN A 171 -9.37 -7.63 -16.59
C ASN A 171 -8.27 -8.68 -16.76
N HIS A 172 -7.11 -8.29 -17.28
CA HIS A 172 -5.95 -9.17 -17.33
C HIS A 172 -4.62 -8.41 -17.23
N PHE A 173 -3.69 -9.06 -16.53
CA PHE A 173 -2.27 -8.73 -16.51
C PHE A 173 -1.52 -9.71 -17.41
N LEU A 174 -0.79 -9.21 -18.40
CA LEU A 174 0.00 -10.04 -19.31
C LEU A 174 1.48 -9.69 -19.23
N LEU A 175 2.28 -10.73 -19.05
CA LEU A 175 3.72 -10.70 -19.27
C LEU A 175 4.01 -11.33 -20.62
N PHE A 176 4.67 -10.60 -21.51
CA PHE A 176 5.09 -11.09 -22.81
C PHE A 176 6.57 -10.79 -23.03
N GLN A 177 7.25 -11.68 -23.76
CA GLN A 177 8.66 -11.52 -24.07
C GLN A 177 8.82 -10.90 -25.46
N ASN A 178 9.52 -9.76 -25.53
CA ASN A 178 9.90 -9.12 -26.79
C ASN A 178 11.42 -9.29 -27.00
N ASN A 179 11.91 -9.22 -28.24
CA ASN A 179 13.32 -9.47 -28.59
C ASN A 179 14.34 -8.71 -27.70
N GLY A 180 14.78 -9.33 -26.60
CA GLY A 180 15.73 -8.76 -25.62
C GLY A 180 15.11 -8.04 -24.41
N GLY A 181 13.79 -8.01 -24.27
CA GLY A 181 13.05 -7.35 -23.18
C GLY A 181 11.80 -8.13 -22.73
N VAL A 182 11.13 -7.61 -21.71
CA VAL A 182 9.82 -8.07 -21.23
C VAL A 182 8.84 -6.92 -21.35
N GLY A 183 7.77 -7.15 -22.09
CA GLY A 183 6.59 -6.29 -22.10
C GLY A 183 5.64 -6.68 -20.98
N ILE A 184 5.10 -5.66 -20.32
CA ILE A 184 4.05 -5.77 -19.32
C ILE A 184 2.85 -5.00 -19.87
N GLN A 185 1.77 -5.72 -20.16
CA GLN A 185 0.52 -5.12 -20.63
C GLN A 185 -0.52 -5.15 -19.50
N TRP A 186 -1.12 -3.97 -19.30
CA TRP A 186 -2.21 -3.74 -18.36
C TRP A 186 -3.49 -3.50 -19.16
N ASN A 187 -4.47 -4.39 -19.01
CA ASN A 187 -5.80 -4.20 -19.58
C ASN A 187 -6.84 -4.29 -18.47
N VAL A 188 -7.31 -3.11 -18.05
CA VAL A 188 -8.22 -2.96 -16.91
C VAL A 188 -9.45 -2.14 -17.36
N PRO A 189 -10.52 -2.80 -17.78
CA PRO A 189 -11.78 -2.16 -18.16
C PRO A 189 -12.60 -1.64 -16.96
N SER A 190 -12.22 -1.94 -15.71
CA SER A 190 -12.93 -1.54 -14.47
C SER A 190 -11.95 -1.13 -13.35
N SER A 191 -12.14 0.06 -12.81
CA SER A 191 -11.25 0.83 -11.91
C SER A 191 -10.95 0.26 -10.52
N LYS A 192 -10.32 -0.92 -10.39
CA LYS A 192 -9.96 -1.43 -9.04
C LYS A 192 -8.59 -2.09 -8.88
N ASP A 193 -7.77 -2.15 -9.91
CA ASP A 193 -6.53 -2.93 -9.87
C ASP A 193 -5.32 -2.10 -9.40
N LEU A 194 -4.52 -2.67 -8.48
CA LEU A 194 -3.26 -2.12 -7.96
C LEU A 194 -2.16 -3.14 -8.19
N VAL A 195 -1.10 -2.76 -8.92
CA VAL A 195 0.06 -3.63 -9.11
C VAL A 195 1.35 -2.85 -9.02
N THR A 196 2.26 -3.33 -8.18
CA THR A 196 3.63 -2.84 -8.04
C THR A 196 4.62 -3.94 -8.36
N CYS A 197 5.50 -3.66 -9.33
CA CYS A 197 6.65 -4.50 -9.66
C CYS A 197 7.96 -3.78 -9.30
N VAL A 198 8.95 -4.50 -8.79
CA VAL A 198 10.31 -4.03 -8.47
C VAL A 198 11.36 -4.75 -9.32
#